data_AF-A0A3D3GEP9-F1
#
_entry.id   AF-A0A3D3GEP9-F1
#
_cell.length_a   1.000
_cell.length_b   1.000
_cell.length_c   1.000
_cell.angle_alpha   90.00
_cell.angle_beta   90.00
_cell.angle_gamma   90.00
#
_symmetry.space_group_name_H-M   'P 1'
#
loop_
_entity.id
_entity.type
_entity.pdbx_description
1 polymer ?
#
loop_
_entity_poly.entity_id
_entity_poly.type
_entity_poly.pdbx_seq_one_letter_code
_entity_poly.pdbx_strand_id
1 'polypeptide(L)'
;MAFCRVHLSPVVFAVYLTIAVCGCASSGGKKTYTATERARMLVDIANAALMEGDAIGALQNLLRAEKEDPKLPEIYHSKALAYFAKHDLKTAISEVKKALKLFPEYPDANNTFGKFLIDQGNYEAAVKPLSLAAVNPLYRDAFKAYTNLGILYYRRGNYTQASVNLDKAIQAAPNSACIALYYRGHIRLRESRLNEAIASYDQATRKYCVSFVDAHLALGIAYEKTRQYAKAREKFLEIQQRYPNTETAEKAVSHLRYLP
;
A
#
# COMPACT_ATOMS: atom_id res chain seq x y z
N MET A 1 -44.59 -72.04 -66.70
CA MET A 1 -43.91 -72.84 -65.66
C MET A 1 -43.51 -71.91 -64.52
N ALA A 2 -43.81 -72.32 -63.28
CA ALA A 2 -43.23 -71.90 -62.00
C ALA A 2 -43.35 -70.43 -61.49
N PHE A 3 -44.08 -70.33 -60.36
CA PHE A 3 -43.99 -69.40 -59.23
C PHE A 3 -42.65 -68.64 -59.03
N CYS A 4 -42.68 -67.38 -58.58
CA CYS A 4 -42.60 -67.02 -57.14
C CYS A 4 -42.58 -65.49 -56.91
N ARG A 5 -43.07 -65.09 -55.73
CA ARG A 5 -43.29 -63.73 -55.18
C ARG A 5 -41.99 -62.90 -55.05
N VAL A 6 -42.10 -61.57 -55.07
CA VAL A 6 -42.01 -60.68 -53.88
C VAL A 6 -42.52 -59.27 -54.26
N HIS A 7 -43.55 -58.81 -53.55
CA HIS A 7 -43.96 -57.41 -53.49
C HIS A 7 -43.11 -56.72 -52.42
N LEU A 8 -42.40 -55.64 -52.75
CA LEU A 8 -42.10 -54.58 -51.79
C LEU A 8 -41.91 -53.24 -52.53
N SER A 9 -42.77 -52.30 -52.15
CA SER A 9 -42.93 -50.93 -52.66
C SER A 9 -41.72 -50.04 -52.27
N PRO A 10 -41.44 -48.93 -53.00
CA PRO A 10 -40.26 -48.12 -52.79
C PRO A 10 -40.53 -47.09 -51.69
N VAL A 11 -39.92 -47.25 -50.52
CA VAL A 11 -39.91 -46.20 -49.50
C VAL A 11 -38.50 -45.61 -49.46
N VAL A 12 -38.36 -44.50 -50.19
CA VAL A 12 -37.25 -43.56 -50.12
C VAL A 12 -37.27 -42.93 -48.73
N PHE A 13 -36.39 -43.39 -47.83
CA PHE A 13 -36.16 -42.71 -46.55
C PHE A 13 -35.16 -41.56 -46.78
N ALA A 14 -35.69 -40.39 -47.10
CA ALA A 14 -34.96 -39.13 -47.03
C ALA A 14 -34.80 -38.75 -45.55
N VAL A 15 -33.55 -38.77 -45.06
CA VAL A 15 -33.18 -38.25 -43.74
C VAL A 15 -33.29 -36.72 -43.81
N TYR A 16 -34.43 -36.17 -43.38
CA TYR A 16 -34.55 -34.75 -43.12
C TYR A 16 -33.79 -34.42 -41.83
N LEU A 17 -32.60 -33.84 -41.99
CA LEU A 17 -31.85 -33.19 -40.93
C LEU A 17 -32.60 -31.92 -40.51
N THR A 18 -33.55 -32.03 -39.58
CA THR A 18 -34.10 -30.85 -38.91
C THR A 18 -33.05 -30.33 -37.93
N ILE A 19 -32.26 -29.36 -38.39
CA ILE A 19 -31.47 -28.51 -37.50
C ILE A 19 -32.48 -27.73 -36.66
N ALA A 20 -32.80 -28.26 -35.48
CA ALA A 20 -33.35 -27.48 -34.39
C ALA A 20 -32.27 -26.45 -34.05
N VAL A 21 -32.43 -25.23 -34.58
CA VAL A 21 -31.69 -24.06 -34.09
C VAL A 21 -32.17 -23.87 -32.65
N CYS A 22 -31.47 -24.52 -31.73
CA CYS A 22 -31.52 -24.19 -30.32
C CYS A 22 -30.98 -22.76 -30.25
N GLY A 23 -31.89 -21.79 -30.33
CA GLY A 23 -31.59 -20.41 -30.04
C GLY A 23 -31.17 -20.35 -28.58
N CYS A 24 -29.88 -20.55 -28.32
CA CYS A 24 -29.25 -20.04 -27.12
C CYS A 24 -29.38 -18.51 -27.22
N ALA A 25 -30.54 -18.00 -26.81
CA ALA A 25 -30.66 -16.65 -26.32
C ALA A 25 -29.70 -16.57 -25.14
N SER A 26 -28.45 -16.22 -25.42
CA SER A 26 -27.60 -15.63 -24.40
C SER A 26 -28.36 -14.39 -23.94
N SER A 27 -29.05 -14.53 -22.82
CA SER A 27 -29.60 -13.40 -22.11
C SER A 27 -28.41 -12.55 -21.70
N GLY A 28 -28.03 -11.62 -22.59
CA GLY A 28 -27.12 -10.52 -22.31
C GLY A 28 -27.79 -9.59 -21.30
N GLY A 29 -28.07 -10.10 -20.11
CA GLY A 29 -28.52 -9.31 -18.98
C GLY A 29 -27.39 -8.34 -18.67
N LYS A 30 -27.61 -7.05 -18.93
CA LYS A 30 -26.73 -6.00 -18.44
C LYS A 30 -26.55 -6.24 -16.95
N LYS A 31 -25.32 -6.48 -16.49
CA LYS A 31 -25.04 -6.64 -15.05
C LYS A 31 -25.57 -5.39 -14.33
N THR A 32 -26.61 -5.56 -13.52
CA THR A 32 -27.17 -4.48 -12.71
C THR A 32 -26.40 -4.42 -11.40
N TYR A 33 -25.47 -3.48 -11.32
CA TYR A 33 -24.70 -3.21 -10.11
C TYR A 33 -25.56 -2.51 -9.06
N THR A 34 -25.43 -2.90 -7.80
CA THR A 34 -26.00 -2.21 -6.64
C THR A 34 -25.36 -0.83 -6.45
N ALA A 35 -26.01 0.05 -5.67
CA ALA A 35 -25.47 1.38 -5.37
C ALA A 35 -24.09 1.29 -4.67
N THR A 36 -23.94 0.38 -3.71
CA THR A 36 -22.66 0.13 -3.02
C THR A 36 -21.59 -0.41 -3.96
N GLU A 37 -21.92 -1.30 -4.90
CA GLU A 37 -20.95 -1.77 -5.90
C GLU A 37 -20.50 -0.64 -6.82
N ARG A 38 -21.42 0.23 -7.25
CA ARG A 38 -21.07 1.43 -8.03
C ARG A 38 -20.18 2.39 -7.24
N ALA A 39 -20.50 2.62 -5.97
CA ALA A 39 -19.68 3.44 -5.08
C ALA A 39 -18.26 2.87 -4.92
N ARG A 40 -18.13 1.55 -4.71
CA ARG A 40 -16.81 0.88 -4.60
C ARG A 40 -15.99 1.00 -5.88
N MET A 41 -16.59 0.79 -7.04
CA MET A 41 -15.88 1.00 -8.32
C MET A 41 -15.35 2.43 -8.46
N LEU A 42 -16.13 3.43 -8.04
CA LEU A 42 -15.68 4.83 -8.05
C LEU A 42 -14.57 5.09 -7.02
N VAL A 43 -14.61 4.44 -5.85
CA VAL A 43 -13.52 4.47 -4.86
C VAL A 43 -12.25 3.86 -5.43
N ASP A 44 -12.34 2.73 -6.15
CA ASP A 44 -11.18 2.09 -6.77
C ASP A 44 -10.54 2.98 -7.83
N ILE A 45 -11.35 3.64 -8.68
CA ILE A 45 -10.88 4.64 -9.64
C ILE A 45 -10.21 5.81 -8.91
N ALA A 46 -10.79 6.29 -7.82
CA ALA A 46 -10.19 7.38 -7.05
C ALA A 46 -8.86 6.99 -6.41
N ASN A 47 -8.73 5.76 -5.91
CA ASN A 47 -7.49 5.25 -5.34
C ASN A 47 -6.41 5.10 -6.42
N ALA A 48 -6.76 4.68 -7.64
CA ALA A 48 -5.84 4.67 -8.77
C ALA A 48 -5.37 6.10 -9.12
N ALA A 49 -6.29 7.07 -9.19
CA ALA A 49 -5.94 8.47 -9.40
C ALA A 49 -5.00 9.02 -8.31
N LEU A 50 -5.20 8.63 -7.04
CA LEU A 50 -4.26 8.98 -5.96
C LEU A 50 -2.87 8.39 -6.14
N MET A 51 -2.76 7.16 -6.65
CA MET A 51 -1.47 6.54 -6.95
C MET A 51 -0.72 7.27 -8.07
N GLU A 52 -1.46 7.87 -9.01
CA GLU A 52 -0.92 8.71 -10.09
C GLU A 52 -0.63 10.16 -9.64
N GLY A 53 -1.00 10.53 -8.40
CA GLY A 53 -0.85 11.88 -7.86
C GLY A 53 -1.99 12.84 -8.21
N ASP A 54 -3.04 12.38 -8.89
CA ASP A 54 -4.23 13.17 -9.21
C ASP A 54 -5.23 13.18 -8.04
N ALA A 55 -4.92 13.99 -7.04
CA ALA A 55 -5.82 14.19 -5.90
C ALA A 55 -7.14 14.89 -6.28
N ILE A 56 -7.18 15.64 -7.38
CA ILE A 56 -8.38 16.36 -7.81
C ILE A 56 -9.36 15.38 -8.47
N GLY A 57 -8.90 14.58 -9.43
CA GLY A 57 -9.71 13.54 -10.06
C GLY A 57 -10.16 12.46 -9.07
N ALA A 58 -9.32 12.14 -8.08
CA ALA A 58 -9.72 11.28 -6.96
C ALA A 58 -10.94 11.86 -6.21
N LEU A 59 -10.88 13.13 -5.79
CA LEU A 59 -12.00 13.77 -5.09
C LEU A 59 -13.27 13.84 -5.94
N GLN A 60 -13.17 14.07 -7.25
CA GLN A 60 -14.33 14.07 -8.14
C GLN A 60 -15.05 12.71 -8.18
N ASN A 61 -14.30 11.61 -8.26
CA ASN A 61 -14.88 10.27 -8.22
C ASN A 61 -15.44 9.93 -6.84
N LEU A 62 -14.80 10.38 -5.76
CA LEU A 62 -15.29 10.16 -4.40
C LEU A 62 -16.57 10.93 -4.11
N LEU A 63 -16.74 12.15 -4.65
CA LEU A 63 -18.00 12.89 -4.57
C LEU A 63 -19.14 12.19 -5.32
N ARG A 64 -18.83 11.48 -6.41
CA ARG A 64 -19.81 10.64 -7.12
C ARG A 64 -20.12 9.38 -6.32
N ALA A 65 -19.10 8.74 -5.72
CA ALA A 65 -19.28 7.56 -4.88
C ALA A 65 -20.17 7.89 -3.67
N GLU A 66 -19.99 9.07 -3.06
CA GLU A 66 -20.78 9.54 -1.92
C GLU A 66 -22.26 9.73 -2.26
N LYS A 67 -22.57 10.12 -3.51
CA LYS A 67 -23.96 10.19 -4.00
C LYS A 67 -24.60 8.81 -4.19
N GLU A 68 -23.80 7.81 -4.54
CA GLU A 68 -24.27 6.42 -4.70
C GLU A 68 -24.50 5.76 -3.34
N ASP A 69 -23.52 5.85 -2.43
CA ASP A 69 -23.61 5.27 -1.09
C ASP A 69 -22.88 6.15 -0.04
N PRO A 70 -23.59 7.06 0.64
CA PRO A 70 -22.98 7.94 1.63
C PRO A 70 -22.58 7.24 2.92
N LYS A 71 -22.88 5.94 3.10
CA LYS A 71 -22.55 5.17 4.31
C LYS A 71 -21.33 4.28 4.14
N LEU A 72 -20.70 4.27 2.96
CA LEU A 72 -19.50 3.50 2.68
C LEU A 72 -18.26 4.17 3.30
N PRO A 73 -17.63 3.61 4.36
CA PRO A 73 -16.50 4.24 5.05
C PRO A 73 -15.26 4.44 4.17
N GLU A 74 -15.05 3.57 3.17
CA GLU A 74 -13.95 3.62 2.20
C GLU A 74 -13.89 4.98 1.47
N ILE A 75 -15.05 5.58 1.18
CA ILE A 75 -15.14 6.89 0.52
C ILE A 75 -14.44 7.95 1.36
N TYR A 76 -14.78 8.01 2.65
CA TYR A 76 -14.27 9.04 3.55
C TYR A 76 -12.80 8.81 3.90
N HIS A 77 -12.36 7.54 3.95
CA HIS A 77 -10.94 7.22 4.07
C HIS A 77 -10.15 7.68 2.84
N SER A 78 -10.61 7.37 1.62
CA SER A 78 -9.96 7.84 0.39
C SER A 78 -10.01 9.36 0.25
N LYS A 79 -11.09 10.04 0.67
CA LYS A 79 -11.14 11.52 0.74
C LYS A 79 -10.08 12.05 1.70
N ALA A 80 -9.89 11.40 2.85
CA ALA A 80 -8.84 11.79 3.79
C ALA A 80 -7.44 11.72 3.16
N LEU A 81 -7.14 10.64 2.42
CA LEU A 81 -5.89 10.51 1.68
C LEU A 81 -5.75 11.59 0.60
N ALA A 82 -6.82 11.89 -0.14
CA ALA A 82 -6.81 12.93 -1.18
C ALA A 82 -6.57 14.32 -0.61
N TYR A 83 -7.24 14.70 0.49
CA TYR A 83 -6.99 15.98 1.16
C TYR A 83 -5.59 16.05 1.75
N PHE A 84 -5.07 14.95 2.28
CA PHE A 84 -3.68 14.89 2.76
C PHE A 84 -2.67 15.10 1.62
N ALA A 85 -2.88 14.49 0.46
CA ALA A 85 -2.05 14.71 -0.73
C ALA A 85 -2.07 16.17 -1.21
N LYS A 86 -3.15 16.91 -0.92
CA LYS A 86 -3.27 18.35 -1.16
C LYS A 86 -2.72 19.22 -0.02
N HIS A 87 -2.02 18.63 0.93
CA HIS A 87 -1.50 19.28 2.13
C HIS A 87 -2.58 19.90 3.05
N ASP A 88 -3.84 19.51 2.92
CA ASP A 88 -4.93 19.91 3.81
C ASP A 88 -5.15 18.86 4.91
N LEU A 89 -4.24 18.85 5.88
CA LEU A 89 -4.28 17.91 7.00
C LEU A 89 -5.54 18.08 7.86
N LYS A 90 -6.06 19.30 7.98
CA LYS A 90 -7.25 19.58 8.80
C LYS A 90 -8.49 18.89 8.21
N THR A 91 -8.72 19.05 6.91
CA THR A 91 -9.85 18.39 6.24
C THR A 91 -9.61 16.88 6.15
N ALA A 92 -8.39 16.43 5.92
CA ALA A 92 -8.04 15.00 5.94
C ALA A 92 -8.43 14.33 7.27
N ILE A 93 -8.12 14.96 8.40
CA ILE A 93 -8.52 14.47 9.73
C ILE A 93 -10.04 14.46 9.90
N SER A 94 -10.76 15.45 9.35
CA SER A 94 -12.22 15.46 9.40
C SER A 94 -12.82 14.28 8.64
N GLU A 95 -12.33 14.00 7.44
CA GLU A 95 -12.83 12.90 6.60
C GLU A 95 -12.49 11.52 7.20
N VAL A 96 -11.28 11.31 7.73
CA VAL A 96 -10.96 10.01 8.37
C VAL A 96 -11.80 9.78 9.63
N LYS A 97 -12.17 10.84 10.37
CA LYS A 97 -13.11 10.74 11.50
C LYS A 97 -14.52 10.38 11.04
N LYS A 98 -14.97 10.81 9.86
CA LYS A 98 -16.25 10.37 9.27
C LYS A 98 -16.20 8.88 8.94
N ALA A 99 -15.10 8.40 8.33
CA ALA A 99 -14.90 6.97 8.07
C ALA A 99 -15.02 6.13 9.36
N LEU A 100 -14.34 6.57 10.42
CA LEU A 100 -14.37 5.90 11.73
C LEU A 100 -15.71 6.04 12.47
N LYS A 101 -16.51 7.06 12.17
CA LYS A 101 -17.88 7.16 12.70
C LYS A 101 -18.79 6.10 12.06
N LEU A 102 -18.60 5.80 10.78
CA LEU A 102 -19.36 4.79 10.05
C LEU A 102 -18.89 3.38 10.39
N PHE A 103 -17.58 3.17 10.51
CA PHE A 103 -16.98 1.90 10.89
C PHE A 103 -15.81 2.12 11.86
N PRO A 104 -16.04 2.05 13.19
CA PRO A 104 -15.02 2.34 14.19
C PRO A 104 -13.78 1.44 14.15
N GLU A 105 -13.93 0.21 13.69
CA GLU A 105 -12.83 -0.78 13.61
C GLU A 105 -12.18 -0.82 12.22
N TYR A 106 -12.50 0.12 11.32
CA TYR A 106 -11.94 0.15 9.97
C TYR A 106 -10.41 0.28 10.03
N PRO A 107 -9.63 -0.76 9.67
CA PRO A 107 -8.19 -0.75 9.97
C PRO A 107 -7.43 0.30 9.15
N ASP A 108 -7.76 0.51 7.87
CA ASP A 108 -7.11 1.52 7.04
C ASP A 108 -7.30 2.94 7.58
N ALA A 109 -8.53 3.27 7.99
CA ALA A 109 -8.83 4.57 8.60
C ALA A 109 -8.18 4.73 9.98
N ASN A 110 -8.14 3.68 10.80
CA ASN A 110 -7.46 3.71 12.09
C ASN A 110 -5.94 3.92 11.92
N ASN A 111 -5.30 3.19 11.00
CA ASN A 111 -3.89 3.39 10.68
C ASN A 111 -3.63 4.83 10.18
N THR A 112 -4.46 5.32 9.27
CA THR A 112 -4.35 6.67 8.68
C THR A 112 -4.54 7.76 9.74
N PHE A 113 -5.57 7.63 10.58
CA PHE A 113 -5.82 8.58 11.65
C PHE A 113 -4.69 8.60 12.68
N GLY A 114 -4.19 7.42 13.06
CA GLY A 114 -3.01 7.30 13.91
C GLY A 114 -1.78 8.00 13.34
N LYS A 115 -1.51 7.83 12.03
CA LYS A 115 -0.43 8.55 11.34
C LYS A 115 -0.64 10.07 11.40
N PHE A 116 -1.84 10.57 11.10
CA PHE A 116 -2.11 12.00 11.17
C PHE A 116 -1.90 12.58 12.57
N LEU A 117 -2.24 11.81 13.62
CA LEU A 117 -1.97 12.20 15.00
C LEU A 117 -0.47 12.25 15.31
N ILE A 118 0.34 11.32 14.78
CA ILE A 118 1.81 11.39 14.85
C ILE A 118 2.33 12.65 14.15
N ASP A 119 1.81 12.97 12.97
CA ASP A 119 2.22 14.15 12.19
C ASP A 119 1.85 15.46 12.92
N GLN A 120 0.80 15.46 13.74
CA GLN A 120 0.43 16.55 14.65
C GLN A 120 1.21 16.56 15.97
N GLY A 121 2.09 15.58 16.21
CA GLY A 121 2.80 15.41 17.48
C GLY A 121 1.94 14.88 18.64
N ASN A 122 0.68 14.51 18.38
CA ASN A 122 -0.23 13.95 19.38
C ASN A 122 -0.02 12.44 19.53
N TYR A 123 1.15 12.07 20.06
CA TYR A 123 1.57 10.68 20.14
C TYR A 123 0.68 9.83 21.07
N GLU A 124 0.15 10.40 22.17
CA GLU A 124 -0.71 9.64 23.08
C GLU A 124 -2.03 9.25 22.41
N ALA A 125 -2.68 10.19 21.71
CA ALA A 125 -3.92 9.90 21.01
C ALA A 125 -3.73 8.91 19.85
N ALA A 126 -2.53 8.84 19.26
CA ALA A 126 -2.22 7.94 18.15
C ALA A 126 -2.13 6.46 18.56
N VAL A 127 -1.84 6.14 19.83
CA VAL A 127 -1.62 4.74 20.28
C VAL A 127 -2.84 3.87 20.03
N LYS A 128 -4.04 4.32 20.43
CA LYS A 128 -5.28 3.55 20.33
C LYS A 128 -5.63 3.19 18.87
N PRO A 129 -5.79 4.14 17.93
CA PRO A 129 -6.15 3.82 16.56
C PRO A 129 -5.08 2.95 15.88
N LEU A 130 -3.78 3.21 16.10
CA LEU A 130 -2.74 2.36 15.52
C LEU A 130 -2.76 0.94 16.08
N SER A 131 -2.99 0.78 17.38
CA SER A 131 -3.12 -0.55 18.01
C SER A 131 -4.29 -1.33 17.45
N LEU A 132 -5.45 -0.69 17.26
CA LEU A 132 -6.63 -1.31 16.65
C LEU A 132 -6.33 -1.79 15.22
N ALA A 133 -5.67 -0.98 14.41
CA ALA A 133 -5.29 -1.38 13.06
C ALA A 133 -4.26 -2.53 13.07
N ALA A 134 -3.25 -2.47 13.94
CA ALA A 134 -2.15 -3.43 13.97
C ALA A 134 -2.57 -4.86 14.36
N VAL A 135 -3.61 -5.00 15.19
CA VAL A 135 -4.11 -6.32 15.63
C VAL A 135 -5.29 -6.83 14.82
N ASN A 136 -5.77 -6.06 13.84
CA ASN A 136 -6.91 -6.47 13.02
C ASN A 136 -6.49 -7.58 12.03
N PRO A 137 -7.06 -8.80 12.12
CA PRO A 137 -6.64 -9.93 11.29
C PRO A 137 -7.03 -9.77 9.80
N LEU A 138 -7.96 -8.87 9.48
CA LEU A 138 -8.38 -8.58 8.11
C LEU A 138 -7.53 -7.49 7.47
N TYR A 139 -6.67 -6.82 8.25
CA TYR A 139 -5.82 -5.76 7.72
C TYR A 139 -4.58 -6.35 7.04
N ARG A 140 -4.65 -6.47 5.71
CA ARG A 140 -3.53 -6.99 4.89
C ARG A 140 -2.23 -6.18 5.08
N ASP A 141 -2.37 -4.90 5.40
CA ASP A 141 -1.26 -3.98 5.60
C ASP A 141 -0.94 -3.70 7.08
N ALA A 142 -1.24 -4.63 7.99
CA ALA A 142 -0.98 -4.48 9.43
C ALA A 142 0.47 -4.06 9.77
N PHE A 143 1.45 -4.45 8.93
CA PHE A 143 2.84 -4.00 9.07
C PHE A 143 2.99 -2.47 9.03
N LYS A 144 2.12 -1.74 8.31
CA LYS A 144 2.12 -0.26 8.28
C LYS A 144 1.73 0.32 9.64
N ALA A 145 0.72 -0.26 10.30
CA ALA A 145 0.30 0.16 11.64
C ALA A 145 1.38 -0.14 12.68
N TYR A 146 2.01 -1.32 12.63
CA TYR A 146 3.19 -1.63 13.47
C TYR A 146 4.36 -0.68 13.20
N THR A 147 4.62 -0.34 11.94
CA THR A 147 5.66 0.65 11.57
C THR A 147 5.35 2.01 12.20
N ASN A 148 4.10 2.48 12.11
CA ASN A 148 3.68 3.75 12.70
C ASN A 148 3.77 3.74 14.23
N LEU A 149 3.41 2.64 14.90
CA LEU A 149 3.65 2.48 16.35
C LEU A 149 5.15 2.55 16.67
N GLY A 150 5.98 1.90 15.87
CA GLY A 150 7.44 1.96 15.98
C GLY A 150 7.97 3.39 15.91
N ILE A 151 7.52 4.15 14.91
CA ILE A 151 7.88 5.57 14.72
C ILE A 151 7.39 6.43 15.88
N LEU A 152 6.15 6.23 16.32
CA LEU A 152 5.56 6.93 17.46
C LEU A 152 6.44 6.77 18.70
N TYR A 153 6.76 5.53 19.08
CA TYR A 153 7.59 5.26 20.25
C TYR A 153 9.03 5.76 20.07
N TYR A 154 9.58 5.66 18.85
CA TYR A 154 10.89 6.22 18.53
C TYR A 154 10.91 7.74 18.76
N ARG A 155 9.91 8.47 18.27
CA ARG A 155 9.79 9.93 18.45
C ARG A 155 9.60 10.33 19.91
N ARG A 156 8.98 9.47 20.71
CA ARG A 156 8.87 9.64 22.17
C ARG A 156 10.13 9.26 22.96
N GLY A 157 11.18 8.78 22.30
CA GLY A 157 12.40 8.29 22.96
C GLY A 157 12.28 6.89 23.57
N ASN A 158 11.14 6.22 23.45
CA ASN A 158 10.94 4.87 23.97
C ASN A 158 11.42 3.82 22.95
N TYR A 159 12.73 3.63 22.87
CA TYR A 159 13.34 2.77 21.87
C TYR A 159 13.09 1.28 22.07
N THR A 160 12.78 0.86 23.30
CA THR A 160 12.37 -0.51 23.62
C THR A 160 11.03 -0.83 22.94
N GLN A 161 10.00 -0.01 23.15
CA GLN A 161 8.70 -0.21 22.51
C GLN A 161 8.76 0.03 21.00
N ALA A 162 9.61 0.97 20.55
CA ALA A 162 9.86 1.16 19.13
C ALA A 162 10.38 -0.13 18.48
N SER A 163 11.42 -0.74 19.06
CA SER A 163 12.01 -1.98 18.54
C SER A 163 10.98 -3.11 18.44
N VAL A 164 10.19 -3.33 19.49
CA VAL A 164 9.14 -4.37 19.50
C VAL A 164 8.17 -4.20 18.33
N ASN A 165 7.70 -2.98 18.07
CA ASN A 165 6.74 -2.74 17.00
C ASN A 165 7.38 -2.77 15.61
N LEU A 166 8.61 -2.27 15.46
CA LEU A 166 9.36 -2.35 14.21
C LEU A 166 9.66 -3.81 13.84
N ASP A 167 10.04 -4.63 14.80
CA ASP A 167 10.31 -6.06 14.57
C ASP A 167 9.02 -6.81 14.17
N LYS A 168 7.87 -6.49 14.76
CA LYS A 168 6.56 -7.01 14.30
C LYS A 168 6.25 -6.59 12.86
N ALA A 169 6.51 -5.34 12.48
CA ALA A 169 6.32 -4.88 11.11
C ALA A 169 7.22 -5.65 10.12
N ILE A 170 8.49 -5.85 10.49
CA ILE A 170 9.46 -6.58 9.67
C ILE A 170 9.10 -8.06 9.57
N GLN A 171 8.62 -8.68 10.66
CA GLN A 171 8.15 -10.07 10.63
C GLN A 171 6.93 -10.24 9.71
N ALA A 172 5.99 -9.31 9.75
CA ALA A 172 4.79 -9.34 8.90
C ALA A 172 5.12 -9.08 7.42
N ALA A 173 6.14 -8.28 7.14
CA ALA A 173 6.50 -7.87 5.78
C ALA A 173 8.03 -7.80 5.57
N PRO A 174 8.76 -8.95 5.57
CA PRO A 174 10.23 -8.96 5.63
C PRO A 174 10.95 -8.25 4.49
N ASN A 175 10.31 -8.14 3.33
CA ASN A 175 10.92 -7.54 2.13
C ASN A 175 10.37 -6.15 1.79
N SER A 176 9.35 -5.67 2.50
CA SER A 176 8.64 -4.42 2.18
C SER A 176 8.45 -3.46 3.36
N ALA A 177 8.82 -3.87 4.59
CA ALA A 177 8.84 -3.00 5.77
C ALA A 177 10.05 -2.03 5.77
N CYS A 178 10.28 -1.32 4.65
CA CYS A 178 11.46 -0.49 4.40
C CYS A 178 11.68 0.57 5.49
N ILE A 179 10.61 1.28 5.86
CA ILE A 179 10.65 2.30 6.91
C ILE A 179 10.94 1.66 8.27
N ALA A 180 10.37 0.48 8.56
CA ALA A 180 10.64 -0.19 9.82
C ALA A 180 12.12 -0.62 9.95
N LEU A 181 12.69 -1.16 8.87
CA LEU A 181 14.12 -1.52 8.79
C LEU A 181 15.02 -0.30 8.99
N TYR A 182 14.67 0.83 8.38
CA TYR A 182 15.37 2.10 8.54
C TYR A 182 15.36 2.59 10.00
N TYR A 183 14.19 2.63 10.65
CA TYR A 183 14.13 3.04 12.06
C TYR A 183 14.81 2.04 12.99
N ARG A 184 14.78 0.74 12.69
CA ARG A 184 15.57 -0.26 13.44
C ARG A 184 17.07 0.02 13.32
N GLY A 185 17.54 0.36 12.12
CA GLY A 185 18.92 0.80 11.91
C GLY A 185 19.31 2.00 12.77
N HIS A 186 18.44 3.01 12.87
CA HIS A 186 18.65 4.18 13.72
C HIS A 186 18.73 3.82 15.21
N ILE A 187 17.85 2.94 15.68
CA ILE A 187 17.89 2.46 17.06
C ILE A 187 19.21 1.74 17.33
N ARG A 188 19.61 0.79 16.46
CA ARG A 188 20.87 0.05 16.59
C ARG A 188 22.10 0.96 16.54
N LEU A 189 22.07 2.00 15.71
CA LEU A 189 23.14 2.99 15.65
C LEU A 189 23.30 3.72 16.99
N ARG A 190 22.19 4.14 17.62
CA ARG A 190 22.22 4.78 18.95
C ARG A 190 22.66 3.83 20.06
N GLU A 191 22.35 2.55 19.94
CA GLU A 191 22.85 1.49 20.83
C GLU A 191 24.33 1.14 20.58
N SER A 192 25.02 1.84 19.67
CA SER A 192 26.40 1.53 19.23
C SER A 192 26.57 0.14 18.60
N ARG A 193 25.47 -0.49 18.18
CA ARG A 193 25.44 -1.79 17.47
C ARG A 193 25.63 -1.57 15.98
N LEU A 194 26.81 -1.08 15.60
CA LEU A 194 27.09 -0.52 14.27
C LEU A 194 26.88 -1.53 13.13
N ASN A 195 27.33 -2.78 13.29
CA ASN A 195 27.16 -3.80 12.26
C ASN A 195 25.69 -4.18 12.03
N GLU A 196 24.87 -4.17 13.09
CA GLU A 196 23.43 -4.45 12.98
C GLU A 196 22.65 -3.27 12.40
N ALA A 197 23.12 -2.04 12.66
CA ALA A 197 22.60 -0.85 12.02
C ALA A 197 22.84 -0.92 10.49
N ILE A 198 24.08 -1.22 10.08
CA ILE A 198 24.45 -1.44 8.67
C ILE A 198 23.58 -2.52 8.05
N ALA A 199 23.42 -3.68 8.71
CA ALA A 199 22.60 -4.77 8.20
C ALA A 199 21.13 -4.37 8.02
N SER A 200 20.58 -3.56 8.93
CA SER A 200 19.21 -3.07 8.84
C SER A 200 19.03 -2.06 7.72
N TYR A 201 19.97 -1.11 7.56
CA TYR A 201 19.94 -0.16 6.45
C TYR A 201 20.14 -0.84 5.11
N ASP A 202 21.07 -1.80 5.02
CA ASP A 202 21.31 -2.58 3.81
C ASP A 202 20.06 -3.35 3.37
N GLN A 203 19.36 -4.00 4.30
CA GLN A 203 18.04 -4.60 4.00
C GLN A 203 17.02 -3.55 3.50
N ALA A 204 17.03 -2.34 4.08
CA ALA A 204 16.17 -1.23 3.67
C ALA A 204 16.54 -0.60 2.30
N THR A 205 17.57 -1.09 1.60
CA THR A 205 17.97 -0.63 0.25
C THR A 205 17.72 -1.66 -0.85
N ARG A 206 17.24 -2.85 -0.50
CA ARG A 206 17.14 -4.00 -1.41
C ARG A 206 15.70 -4.35 -1.75
N LYS A 207 15.51 -5.19 -2.78
CA LYS A 207 14.21 -5.73 -3.22
C LYS A 207 13.18 -4.62 -3.50
N TYR A 208 12.13 -4.53 -2.69
CA TYR A 208 11.06 -3.55 -2.84
C TYR A 208 11.42 -2.17 -2.24
N CYS A 209 12.54 -2.07 -1.53
CA CYS A 209 12.99 -0.84 -0.86
C CYS A 209 14.03 -0.06 -1.67
N VAL A 210 14.31 -0.45 -2.92
CA VAL A 210 15.39 0.15 -3.72
C VAL A 210 15.21 1.65 -3.90
N SER A 211 13.98 2.15 -4.04
CA SER A 211 13.69 3.58 -4.20
C SER A 211 13.71 4.37 -2.89
N PHE A 212 13.95 3.74 -1.74
CA PHE A 212 13.96 4.45 -0.45
C PHE A 212 15.32 5.13 -0.20
N VAL A 213 15.48 6.32 -0.79
CA VAL A 213 16.76 7.04 -0.84
C VAL A 213 17.34 7.35 0.55
N ASP A 214 16.48 7.62 1.55
CA ASP A 214 16.94 7.89 2.93
C ASP A 214 17.66 6.69 3.55
N ALA A 215 17.27 5.46 3.21
CA ALA A 215 17.96 4.27 3.68
C ALA A 215 19.35 4.12 3.03
N HIS A 216 19.51 4.49 1.76
CA HIS A 216 20.81 4.51 1.10
C HIS A 216 21.74 5.54 1.74
N LEU A 217 21.24 6.74 2.03
CA LEU A 217 22.03 7.77 2.72
C LEU A 217 22.44 7.29 4.12
N ALA A 218 21.50 6.73 4.88
CA ALA A 218 21.81 6.21 6.22
C ALA A 218 22.82 5.07 6.19
N LEU A 219 22.78 4.20 5.17
CA LEU A 219 23.77 3.15 4.96
C LEU A 219 25.17 3.73 4.67
N GLY A 220 25.26 4.71 3.77
CA GLY A 220 26.51 5.40 3.45
C GLY A 220 27.13 6.07 4.68
N ILE A 221 26.31 6.79 5.46
CA ILE A 221 26.74 7.43 6.73
C ILE A 221 27.18 6.37 7.75
N ALA A 222 26.51 5.21 7.82
CA ALA A 222 26.92 4.13 8.72
C ALA A 222 28.27 3.51 8.30
N TYR A 223 28.54 3.37 6.99
CA TYR A 223 29.85 2.95 6.49
C TYR A 223 30.94 3.98 6.80
N GLU A 224 30.67 5.27 6.65
CA GLU A 224 31.59 6.34 7.02
C GLU A 224 31.93 6.28 8.51
N LYS A 225 30.92 6.18 9.39
CA LYS A 225 31.11 6.06 10.85
C LYS A 225 31.93 4.82 11.25
N THR A 226 31.85 3.75 10.47
CA THR A 226 32.63 2.52 10.68
C THR A 226 33.96 2.50 9.91
N ARG A 227 34.36 3.63 9.31
CA ARG A 227 35.60 3.79 8.52
C ARG A 227 35.68 2.88 7.29
N GLN A 228 34.55 2.37 6.82
CA GLN A 228 34.44 1.63 5.56
C GLN A 228 34.32 2.61 4.39
N TYR A 229 35.31 3.49 4.22
CA TYR A 229 35.23 4.65 3.31
C TYR A 229 34.98 4.29 1.85
N ALA A 230 35.54 3.17 1.37
CA ALA A 230 35.28 2.68 0.02
C ALA A 230 33.79 2.38 -0.21
N LYS A 231 33.13 1.69 0.74
CA LYS A 231 31.69 1.38 0.67
C LYS A 231 30.83 2.63 0.86
N ALA A 232 31.25 3.55 1.73
CA ALA A 232 30.57 4.83 1.90
C ALA A 232 30.57 5.64 0.59
N ARG A 233 31.75 5.75 -0.05
CA ARG A 233 31.93 6.44 -1.34
C ARG A 233 31.06 5.81 -2.42
N GLU A 234 31.07 4.49 -2.55
CA GLU A 234 30.21 3.75 -3.49
C GLU A 234 28.72 4.11 -3.29
N LYS A 235 28.24 4.09 -2.04
CA LYS A 235 26.84 4.40 -1.74
C LYS A 235 26.46 5.83 -2.04
N PHE A 236 27.32 6.80 -1.71
CA PHE A 236 27.03 8.20 -2.02
C PHE A 236 27.03 8.48 -3.53
N LEU A 237 27.92 7.83 -4.29
CA LEU A 237 27.93 7.91 -5.76
C LEU A 237 26.67 7.24 -6.37
N GLU A 238 26.22 6.10 -5.83
CA GLU A 238 24.96 5.47 -6.24
C GLU A 238 23.79 6.44 -6.08
N ILE A 239 23.72 7.17 -4.95
CA ILE A 239 22.66 8.15 -4.71
C ILE A 239 22.68 9.26 -5.76
N GLN A 240 23.85 9.81 -6.06
CA GLN A 240 23.99 10.85 -7.09
C GLN A 240 23.57 10.38 -8.48
N GLN A 241 23.97 9.17 -8.86
CA GLN A 241 23.67 8.63 -10.18
C GLN A 241 22.18 8.30 -10.33
N ARG A 242 21.57 7.73 -9.30
CA ARG A 242 20.23 7.14 -9.36
C ARG A 242 19.13 8.10 -8.93
N TYR A 243 19.46 9.10 -8.11
CA TYR A 243 18.53 10.10 -7.56
C TYR A 243 19.06 11.54 -7.66
N PRO A 244 19.53 12.00 -8.85
CA PRO A 244 20.36 13.22 -9.00
C PRO A 244 19.69 14.54 -8.55
N ASN A 245 18.37 14.59 -8.43
CA ASN A 245 17.61 15.81 -8.12
C ASN A 245 16.91 15.73 -6.74
N THR A 246 17.55 15.10 -5.76
CA THR A 246 17.01 14.96 -4.41
C THR A 246 17.89 15.70 -3.40
N GLU A 247 17.29 16.26 -2.35
CA GLU A 247 18.03 16.82 -1.20
C GLU A 247 19.01 15.79 -0.61
N THR A 248 18.64 14.51 -0.67
CA THR A 248 19.47 13.39 -0.24
C THR A 248 20.73 13.22 -1.10
N ALA A 249 20.65 13.51 -2.41
CA ALA A 249 21.84 13.55 -3.27
C ALA A 249 22.77 14.70 -2.94
N GLU A 250 22.24 15.88 -2.62
CA GLU A 250 23.04 17.03 -2.15
C GLU A 250 23.77 16.70 -0.84
N LYS A 251 23.07 16.04 0.10
CA LYS A 251 23.70 15.52 1.33
C LYS A 251 24.82 14.53 1.01
N ALA A 252 24.59 13.60 0.08
CA ALA A 252 25.60 12.63 -0.34
C ALA A 252 26.85 13.32 -0.95
N VAL A 253 26.69 14.38 -1.74
CA VAL A 253 27.80 15.22 -2.25
C VAL A 253 28.63 15.78 -1.09
N SER A 254 27.96 16.30 -0.07
CA SER A 254 28.62 16.88 1.11
C SER A 254 29.51 15.82 1.79
N HIS A 255 28.98 14.62 2.02
CA HIS A 255 29.76 13.53 2.61
C HIS A 255 30.95 13.12 1.72
N LEU A 256 30.78 13.02 0.40
CA LEU A 256 31.87 12.69 -0.53
C LEU A 256 33.04 13.66 -0.48
N ARG A 257 32.78 14.96 -0.21
CA ARG A 257 33.83 15.99 -0.13
C ARG A 257 34.77 15.79 1.05
N TYR A 258 34.28 15.23 2.16
CA TYR A 258 35.03 15.08 3.40
C TYR A 258 35.49 13.64 3.67
N LEU A 259 35.12 12.69 2.81
CA LEU A 259 35.64 11.33 2.89
C LEU A 259 37.16 11.31 2.63
N PRO A 260 37.96 10.66 3.49
CA PRO A 260 39.37 10.37 3.24
C PRO A 260 39.58 9.61 1.91
#